data_AF-A0A9E1J9L9-F1
#
_entry.id   AF-A0A9E1J9L9-F1
#
_cell.length_a   1.000
_cell.length_b   1.000
_cell.length_c   1.000
_cell.angle_alpha   90.00
_cell.angle_beta   90.00
_cell.angle_gamma   90.00
#
_symmetry.space_group_name_H-M   'P 1'
#
loop_
_entity.id
_entity.type
_entity.pdbx_description
1 polymer ?
#
loop_
_entity_poly.entity_id
_entity_poly.type
_entity_poly.pdbx_seq_one_letter_code
_entity_poly.pdbx_strand_id
1 'polypeptide(L)' 'MDNVRDELIELRGLRFHYRDWAGPGADAPVLVLLHGYTGHARSWDQFARGMCDKYRVLALDQRGHGETAW' A
#
# COMPACT_ATOMS: atom_id res chain seq x y z
N MET A 1 -6.48 13.18 -9.92
CA MET A 1 -7.46 12.86 -8.87
C MET A 1 -7.02 11.53 -8.29
N ASP A 2 -6.59 11.55 -7.04
CA ASP A 2 -5.87 10.46 -6.39
C ASP A 2 -6.76 9.21 -6.30
N ASN A 3 -6.68 8.33 -7.30
CA ASN A 3 -7.35 7.02 -7.26
C ASN A 3 -6.53 6.08 -6.37
N VAL A 4 -6.47 6.43 -5.08
CA VAL A 4 -5.93 5.56 -4.04
C VAL A 4 -7.07 4.74 -3.46
N ARG A 5 -6.85 3.45 -3.31
CA ARG A 5 -7.79 2.53 -2.70
C ARG A 5 -7.19 1.97 -1.43
N ASP A 6 -8.01 1.86 -0.39
CA ASP A 6 -7.70 1.11 0.82
C ASP A 6 -8.32 -0.29 0.61
N GLU A 7 -7.47 -1.31 0.56
CA GLU A 7 -7.83 -2.67 0.14
C GLU A 7 -7.52 -3.66 1.28
N LEU A 8 -8.32 -4.71 1.38
CA LEU A 8 -8.16 -5.79 2.35
C LEU A 8 -7.92 -7.11 1.62
N ILE A 9 -7.00 -7.92 2.13
CA ILE A 9 -6.72 -9.26 1.60
C ILE A 9 -6.58 -10.26 2.74
N GLU A 10 -7.16 -11.45 2.55
CA GLU A 10 -6.95 -12.57 3.46
C GLU A 10 -5.75 -13.41 3.01
N LEU A 11 -4.74 -13.51 3.86
CA LEU A 11 -3.53 -14.30 3.62
C LEU A 11 -3.25 -15.15 4.84
N ARG A 12 -3.20 -16.48 4.65
CA ARG A 12 -2.84 -17.45 5.69
C ARG A 12 -3.72 -17.33 6.96
N GLY A 13 -5.01 -17.06 6.79
CA GLY A 13 -5.97 -16.93 7.89
C GLY A 13 -5.92 -15.60 8.63
N LEU A 14 -5.16 -14.61 8.13
CA LEU A 14 -5.11 -13.27 8.69
C LEU A 14 -5.53 -12.24 7.63
N ARG A 15 -6.23 -11.19 8.07
CA ARG A 15 -6.63 -10.07 7.21
C ARG A 15 -5.56 -8.98 7.22
N PHE A 16 -5.08 -8.62 6.04
CA PHE A 16 -4.11 -7.55 5.84
C PHE A 16 -4.73 -6.38 5.11
N HIS A 17 -4.38 -5.18 5.53
CA HIS A 17 -4.72 -3.92 4.86
C HIS A 17 -3.52 -3.41 4.06
N TYR A 18 -3.78 -2.87 2.88
CA TYR A 18 -2.80 -2.14 2.09
C TYR A 18 -3.47 -1.04 1.28
N ARG A 19 -2.69 0.00 0.95
CA ARG A 19 -3.11 1.08 0.07
C ARG A 19 -2.57 0.87 -1.33
N ASP A 20 -3.42 1.07 -2.33
CA ASP A 20 -3.11 0.87 -3.75
C ASP A 20 -3.29 2.16 -4.53
N TRP A 21 -2.18 2.72 -5.02
CA TRP A 21 -2.20 3.80 -6.01
C TRP A 21 -2.02 3.20 -7.39
N ALA A 22 -3.02 3.43 -8.26
CA ALA A 22 -2.95 3.02 -9.65
C ALA A 22 -1.69 3.59 -10.33
N GLY A 23 -1.01 2.74 -11.12
CA GLY A 23 0.09 3.17 -11.98
C GLY A 23 -0.39 3.73 -13.32
N PRO A 24 0.53 4.13 -14.23
CA PRO A 24 0.19 4.70 -15.54
C PRO A 24 -0.48 3.71 -16.51
N GLY A 25 -0.54 2.42 -16.18
CA GLY A 25 -1.14 1.37 -17.01
C GLY A 25 -1.00 -0.01 -16.40
N ALA A 26 -1.57 -1.03 -17.05
CA ALA A 26 -1.57 -2.42 -16.56
C ALA A 26 -0.16 -3.02 -16.46
N ASP A 27 0.77 -2.59 -17.33
CA ASP A 27 2.15 -3.08 -17.39
C ASP A 27 3.12 -2.28 -16.52
N ALA A 28 2.62 -1.32 -15.73
CA ALA A 28 3.46 -0.54 -14.84
C ALA A 28 4.13 -1.45 -13.80
N PRO A 29 5.45 -1.30 -13.54
CA PRO A 29 6.11 -2.05 -12.49
C PRO A 29 5.48 -1.76 -11.12
N VAL A 30 5.41 -2.79 -10.27
CA VAL A 30 4.85 -2.66 -8.93
C VAL A 30 5.95 -2.27 -7.95
N LEU A 31 5.70 -1.21 -7.17
CA LEU A 31 6.55 -0.77 -6.06
C LEU A 31 5.84 -1.06 -4.74
N VAL A 32 6.43 -1.93 -3.91
CA VAL A 32 5.90 -2.27 -2.58
C VAL A 32 6.64 -1.49 -1.51
N LEU A 33 5.90 -0.83 -0.63
CA LEU A 33 6.42 0.00 0.46
C LEU A 33 6.13 -0.66 1.81
N LEU A 34 7.18 -0.80 2.61
CA LEU A 34 7.13 -1.37 3.96
C LEU A 34 7.60 -0.32 4.96
N HIS A 35 6.78 -0.04 5.97
CA HIS A 35 7.12 0.94 6.99
C HIS A 35 8.14 0.40 8.01
N GLY A 36 8.81 1.31 8.72
CA GLY A 36 9.67 0.97 9.86
C GLY A 36 8.88 0.72 11.15
N TYR A 37 9.61 0.65 12.27
CA TYR A 37 9.03 0.51 13.61
C TYR A 37 8.01 1.63 13.90
N THR A 38 6.89 1.30 14.54
CA THR A 38 5.74 2.20 14.84
C THR A 38 5.02 2.82 13.63
N GLY A 39 5.38 2.45 12.40
CA GLY A 39 4.78 3.01 11.19
C GLY A 39 3.47 2.33 10.76
N HIS A 40 2.88 2.84 9.67
CA HIS A 40 1.71 2.26 9.01
C HIS A 40 1.72 2.66 7.52
N ALA A 41 0.83 2.08 6.71
CA ALA A 41 0.75 2.29 5.26
C ALA A 41 0.65 3.78 4.87
N ARG A 42 -0.14 4.58 5.61
CA ARG A 42 -0.32 6.01 5.35
C ARG A 42 0.94 6.87 5.53
N SER A 43 2.00 6.35 6.16
CA SER A 43 3.30 7.04 6.25
C SER A 43 3.91 7.30 4.87
N TRP A 44 3.42 6.60 3.84
CA TRP A 44 3.90 6.68 2.47
C TRP A 44 3.08 7.57 1.55
N ASP A 45 2.00 8.20 2.00
CA ASP A 45 1.04 8.90 1.13
C ASP A 45 1.71 9.92 0.18
N GLN A 46 2.61 10.76 0.72
CA GLN A 46 3.30 11.76 -0.08
C GLN A 46 4.26 11.12 -1.09
N PHE A 47 5.02 10.11 -0.66
CA PHE A 47 5.97 9.42 -1.53
C PHE A 47 5.25 8.66 -2.64
N ALA A 48 4.17 7.95 -2.32
CA ALA A 48 3.38 7.17 -3.28
C ALA A 48 2.79 8.06 -4.39
N ARG A 49 2.25 9.24 -4.03
CA ARG A 49 1.79 10.24 -5.01
C ARG A 49 2.88 10.72 -5.96
N GLY A 50 4.13 10.80 -5.50
CA GLY A 50 5.28 11.16 -6.35
C GLY A 50 5.75 10.04 -7.28
N MET A 51 5.29 8.80 -7.06
CA MET A 51 5.77 7.61 -7.76
C MET A 51 4.71 6.96 -8.65
N CYS A 52 3.43 7.30 -8.49
CA CYS A 52 2.32 6.68 -9.23
C CYS A 52 2.34 6.93 -10.75
N ASP A 53 3.09 7.93 -11.23
CA ASP A 53 3.26 8.17 -12.67
C ASP A 53 4.18 7.15 -13.36
N LYS A 54 4.92 6.34 -12.57
CA LYS A 54 5.88 5.35 -13.06
C LYS A 54 5.59 3.94 -12.57
N TYR A 55 4.98 3.82 -11.40
CA TYR A 55 4.75 2.55 -10.71
C TYR A 55 3.30 2.43 -10.29
N ARG A 56 2.77 1.21 -10.25
CA ARG A 56 1.67 0.92 -9.32
C ARG A 56 2.27 0.82 -7.92
N VAL A 57 1.82 1.64 -6.98
CA VAL A 57 2.41 1.69 -5.64
C VAL A 57 1.49 0.99 -4.65
N LEU A 58 2.04 0.06 -3.87
CA LEU A 58 1.34 -0.66 -2.80
C LEU A 58 2.02 -0.35 -1.46
N ALA A 59 1.31 0.23 -0.50
CA ALA A 59 1.83 0.43 0.86
C ALA A 59 1.10 -0.48 1.84
N LEU A 60 1.83 -1.38 2.50
CA LEU A 60 1.25 -2.40 3.38
C LEU A 60 1.20 -1.92 4.84
N ASP A 61 0.10 -2.22 5.54
CA ASP A 61 0.10 -2.31 6.99
C ASP A 61 0.65 -3.67 7.40
N GLN A 62 1.83 -3.71 8.04
CA GLN A 62 2.39 -4.96 8.53
C GLN A 62 1.54 -5.52 9.68
N ARG A 63 1.73 -6.82 10.01
CA ARG A 63 0.96 -7.50 11.06
C ARG A 63 0.89 -6.67 12.34
N GLY A 64 -0.32 -6.52 12.88
CA GLY A 64 -0.59 -5.76 14.10
C GLY A 64 -0.42 -4.24 14.00
N HIS A 65 -0.27 -3.67 12.80
CA HIS A 65 -0.23 -2.23 12.56
C HIS A 65 -1.42 -1.79 11.71
N GLY A 66 -1.81 -0.52 11.88
CA GLY A 66 -2.91 0.10 11.13
C GLY A 66 -4.18 -0.74 11.16
N GLU A 67 -4.67 -1.13 9.99
CA GLU A 67 -5.91 -1.91 9.83
C GLU A 67 -5.65 -3.42 9.59
N THR A 68 -4.39 -3.86 9.65
CA THR A 68 -4.03 -5.29 9.57
C THR A 68 -4.25 -5.99 10.90
N ALA A 69 -4.87 -7.17 10.86
CA ALA A 69 -5.14 -7.99 12.04
C ALA A 69 -3.84 -8.52 12.71
N TRP A 70 -3.98 -9.04 13.94
CA TRP A 70 -2.87 -9.53 14.76
C TRP A 70 -2.91 -11.05 14.97
#